data_AF-A0A7X2H1M1-F1
#
_entry.id   AF-A0A7X2H1M1-F1
#
_cell.length_a   1.000
_cell.length_b   1.000
_cell.length_c   1.000
_cell.angle_alpha   90.00
_cell.angle_beta   90.00
_cell.angle_gamma   90.00
#
_symmetry.space_group_name_H-M   'P 1'
#
loop_
_entity.id
_entity.type
_entity.pdbx_description
1 polymer ?
#
loop_
_entity_poly.entity_id
_entity_poly.type
_entity_poly.pdbx_seq_one_letter_code
_entity_poly.pdbx_strand_id
1 'polypeptide(L)'
;MSYSYLSHLDCPQCGETYGADSIQQLCVCGSPLLVRYKLDILKEEWSREALLGRKPDLWRYHELLPVLDCNNVVTLGEGMTPLLEIGEFITKR
;
A
#
# COMPACT_ATOMS: atom_id res chain seq x y z
N MET A 1 -11.08 13.75 2.32
CA MET A 1 -10.20 12.65 1.89
C MET A 1 -9.54 12.04 3.10
N SER A 2 -9.73 10.74 3.31
CA SER A 2 -9.00 10.01 4.36
C SER A 2 -7.51 9.93 3.99
N TYR A 3 -6.62 9.92 4.99
CA TYR A 3 -5.19 9.77 4.73
C TYR A 3 -4.87 8.36 4.20
N SER A 4 -5.47 7.32 4.77
CA SER A 4 -5.42 5.95 4.27
C SER A 4 -6.82 5.40 4.07
N TYR A 5 -6.99 4.54 3.05
CA TYR A 5 -8.23 3.85 2.71
C TYR A 5 -8.23 2.40 3.19
N LEU A 6 -7.30 2.04 4.07
CA LEU A 6 -7.31 0.78 4.81
C LEU A 6 -8.70 0.53 5.42
N SER A 7 -9.26 -0.64 5.15
CA SER A 7 -10.58 -1.04 5.62
C SER A 7 -10.47 -2.05 6.76
N HIS A 8 -9.94 -3.23 6.46
CA HIS A 8 -9.82 -4.36 7.37
C HIS A 8 -8.83 -5.37 6.79
N LEU A 9 -8.62 -6.46 7.52
CA LEU A 9 -7.88 -7.61 7.04
C LEU A 9 -8.85 -8.78 6.84
N ASP A 10 -8.65 -9.58 5.79
CA ASP A 10 -9.46 -10.78 5.53
C ASP A 10 -8.60 -12.01 5.30
N CYS A 11 -9.15 -13.17 5.66
CA CYS A 11 -8.53 -14.44 5.33
C CYS A 11 -8.98 -14.91 3.94
N PRO A 12 -8.07 -15.06 2.96
CA PRO A 12 -8.43 -15.50 1.62
C PRO A 12 -8.89 -16.97 1.57
N GLN A 13 -8.64 -17.74 2.63
CA GLN A 13 -8.97 -19.16 2.70
C GLN A 13 -10.34 -19.44 3.33
N CYS A 14 -10.72 -18.74 4.40
CA CYS A 14 -11.97 -18.99 5.12
C CYS A 14 -12.93 -17.80 5.19
N GLY A 15 -12.51 -16.61 4.72
CA GLY A 15 -13.34 -15.41 4.69
C GLY A 15 -13.47 -14.66 6.01
N GLU A 16 -12.83 -15.12 7.08
CA GLU A 16 -12.86 -14.44 8.39
C GLU A 16 -12.26 -13.03 8.29
N THR A 17 -12.86 -12.08 9.02
CA THR A 17 -12.49 -10.66 8.97
C THR A 17 -11.88 -10.20 10.28
N TYR A 18 -10.84 -9.37 10.19
CA TYR A 18 -10.06 -8.88 11.33
C TYR A 18 -9.90 -7.37 11.26
N GLY A 19 -9.86 -6.73 12.43
CA GLY A 19 -9.50 -5.32 12.56
C GLY A 19 -8.04 -5.08 12.17
N ALA A 20 -7.77 -3.93 11.54
CA ALA A 20 -6.43 -3.53 11.14
C ALA A 20 -5.74 -2.59 12.16
N ASP A 21 -6.45 -2.24 13.24
CA ASP A 21 -6.03 -1.37 14.34
C ASP A 21 -5.46 -2.14 15.55
N SER A 22 -5.41 -3.46 15.47
CA SER A 22 -4.79 -4.34 16.46
C SER A 22 -3.74 -5.24 15.82
N ILE A 23 -2.80 -5.73 16.64
CA ILE A 23 -1.80 -6.70 16.18
C ILE A 23 -2.53 -7.98 15.76
N GLN A 24 -2.39 -8.34 14.49
CA GLN A 24 -2.85 -9.62 13.96
C GLN A 24 -1.69 -10.57 13.69
N GLN A 25 -1.98 -11.87 13.76
CA GLN A 25 -1.10 -12.95 13.34
C GLN A 25 -1.73 -13.64 12.13
N LEU A 26 -1.57 -14.96 12.02
CA LEU A 26 -2.34 -15.76 11.08
C LEU A 26 -3.82 -15.75 11.48
N CYS A 27 -4.68 -15.99 10.50
CA CYS A 27 -6.06 -16.35 10.74
C CYS A 27 -6.15 -17.56 11.69
N VAL A 28 -7.29 -17.71 12.38
CA VAL A 28 -7.60 -18.92 13.15
C VAL A 28 -7.49 -20.22 12.35
N CYS A 29 -7.56 -20.17 11.02
CA CYS A 29 -7.39 -21.33 10.13
C CYS A 29 -5.92 -21.54 9.66
N GLY A 30 -4.97 -20.74 10.15
CA GLY A 30 -3.54 -20.82 9.82
C GLY A 30 -3.11 -20.08 8.55
N SER A 31 -4.03 -19.43 7.82
CA SER A 31 -3.69 -18.69 6.59
C SER A 31 -3.21 -17.26 6.91
N PRO A 32 -2.29 -16.67 6.12
CA PRO A 32 -1.98 -15.24 6.18
C PRO A 32 -3.21 -14.37 5.90
N LEU A 33 -3.28 -13.23 6.58
CA LEU A 33 -4.33 -12.24 6.33
C LEU A 33 -3.91 -11.27 5.22
N LEU A 34 -4.86 -10.89 4.38
CA LEU A 34 -4.68 -9.90 3.32
C LEU A 34 -5.29 -8.56 3.74
N VAL A 35 -4.70 -7.47 3.25
CA VAL A 35 -5.21 -6.13 3.50
C VAL A 35 -6.29 -5.77 2.50
N ARG A 36 -7.42 -5.25 2.98
CA ARG A 36 -8.51 -4.72 2.14
C ARG A 36 -8.62 -3.22 2.27
N TYR A 37 -8.97 -2.58 1.16
CA TYR A 37 -9.08 -1.14 1.03
C TYR A 37 -10.47 -0.75 0.53
N LYS A 38 -10.93 0.45 0.90
CA LYS A 38 -12.17 1.05 0.38
C LYS A 38 -11.95 1.60 -1.03
N LEU A 39 -11.70 0.70 -1.99
CA LEU A 39 -11.30 1.06 -3.35
C LEU A 39 -12.39 1.81 -4.13
N ASP A 40 -13.66 1.51 -3.88
CA ASP A 40 -14.78 2.21 -4.52
C ASP A 40 -14.77 3.71 -4.16
N ILE A 41 -14.52 4.02 -2.88
CA ILE A 41 -14.40 5.41 -2.41
C ILE A 41 -13.11 6.04 -2.95
N LEU A 42 -11.98 5.32 -2.89
CA LEU A 42 -10.70 5.84 -3.36
C LEU A 42 -10.76 6.22 -4.85
N LYS A 43 -11.44 5.42 -5.67
CA LYS A 43 -11.61 5.69 -7.10
C LYS A 43 -12.35 7.00 -7.38
N GLU A 44 -13.26 7.40 -6.50
CA GLU A 44 -14.04 8.64 -6.63
C GLU A 44 -13.28 9.86 -6.08
N GLU A 45 -12.50 9.68 -5.02
CA GLU A 45 -11.81 10.77 -4.32
C GLU A 45 -10.38 11.05 -4.82
N TRP A 46 -9.73 10.09 -5.49
CA TRP A 46 -8.33 10.20 -5.92
C TRP A 46 -8.18 10.28 -7.44
N SER A 47 -7.22 11.09 -7.89
CA SER A 47 -6.83 11.19 -9.29
C SER A 47 -5.32 11.09 -9.47
N ARG A 48 -4.88 10.77 -10.69
CA ARG A 48 -3.44 10.68 -11.01
C ARG A 48 -2.72 12.01 -10.76
N GLU A 49 -3.41 13.11 -11.00
CA GLU A 49 -2.92 14.47 -10.82
C GLU A 49 -2.61 14.76 -9.35
N ALA A 50 -3.25 14.06 -8.40
CA ALA A 50 -2.96 14.17 -6.97
C ALA A 50 -1.50 13.79 -6.63
N LEU A 51 -0.83 13.03 -7.51
CA LEU A 51 0.59 12.69 -7.35
C LEU A 51 1.54 13.81 -7.76
N LEU A 52 1.06 14.82 -8.49
CA LEU A 52 1.85 15.98 -8.90
C LEU A 52 2.16 16.83 -7.67
N GLY A 53 3.44 17.16 -7.46
CA GLY A 53 3.89 17.96 -6.31
C GLY A 53 4.07 17.18 -5.01
N ARG A 54 3.66 15.90 -4.94
CA ARG A 54 4.04 15.03 -3.81
C ARG A 54 5.54 14.74 -3.87
N LYS A 55 6.14 14.59 -2.69
CA LYS A 55 7.54 14.17 -2.55
C LYS A 55 7.74 12.83 -3.28
N PRO A 56 8.86 12.63 -4.00
CA PRO A 56 9.10 11.40 -4.73
C PRO A 56 9.64 10.34 -3.76
N ASP A 57 8.78 9.82 -2.88
CA ASP A 57 9.05 8.72 -1.95
C ASP A 57 7.87 7.72 -1.93
N LEU A 58 7.95 6.67 -1.12
CA LEU A 58 6.86 5.69 -0.97
C LEU A 58 5.56 6.33 -0.47
N TRP A 59 5.65 7.32 0.42
CA TRP A 59 4.51 7.97 1.07
C TRP A 59 3.65 8.80 0.12
N ARG A 60 4.09 9.05 -1.11
CA ARG A 60 3.23 9.64 -2.14
C ARG A 60 2.00 8.79 -2.49
N TYR A 61 1.98 7.52 -2.09
CA TYR A 61 0.85 6.59 -2.27
C TYR A 61 0.13 6.29 -0.94
N HIS A 62 0.16 7.22 0.02
CA HIS A 62 -0.34 7.04 1.40
C HIS A 62 -1.76 6.47 1.49
N GLU A 63 -2.62 6.72 0.50
CA GLU A 63 -3.99 6.21 0.46
C GLU A 63 -4.06 4.68 0.54
N LEU A 64 -3.01 3.99 0.10
CA LEU A 64 -2.88 2.53 0.09
C LEU A 64 -1.84 2.02 1.09
N LEU A 65 -1.37 2.86 2.03
CA LEU A 65 -0.43 2.46 3.07
C LEU A 65 -1.12 2.39 4.45
N PRO A 66 -0.66 1.55 5.38
CA PRO A 66 -1.38 1.25 6.62
C PRO A 66 -1.14 2.30 7.74
N VAL A 67 -0.95 3.57 7.39
CA VAL A 67 -0.83 4.68 8.35
C VAL A 67 -2.07 5.54 8.26
N LEU A 68 -2.79 5.71 9.37
CA LEU A 68 -4.07 6.45 9.40
C LEU A 68 -3.89 7.97 9.61
N ASP A 69 -2.80 8.38 10.26
CA ASP A 69 -2.48 9.79 10.55
C ASP A 69 -1.11 10.12 9.95
N CYS A 70 -1.05 11.18 9.14
CA CYS A 70 0.18 11.63 8.50
C CYS A 70 1.30 12.00 9.49
N ASN A 71 0.98 12.33 10.73
CA ASN A 71 1.97 12.62 11.77
C ASN A 71 2.77 11.38 12.21
N ASN A 72 2.28 10.17 11.91
CA ASN A 72 2.95 8.91 12.23
C ASN A 72 3.84 8.40 11.09
N VAL A 73 3.98 9.17 10.02
CA VAL A 73 4.83 8.83 8.88
C VAL A 73 6.29 8.94 9.28
N VAL A 74 7.02 7.83 9.10
CA VAL A 74 8.47 7.78 9.23
C VAL A 74 9.06 7.36 7.89
N THR A 75 10.02 8.14 7.40
CA THR A 75 10.69 7.88 6.12
C THR A 75 12.20 7.75 6.33
N LEU A 76 12.80 6.84 5.56
CA LEU A 76 14.25 6.68 5.44
C LEU A 76 14.76 7.13 4.07
N GLY A 77 13.92 7.80 3.27
CA GLY A 77 14.21 8.15 1.88
C GLY A 77 13.95 7.00 0.90
N GLU A 78 13.07 6.07 1.26
CA GLU A 78 12.69 4.93 0.43
C GLU A 78 11.84 5.30 -0.80
N GLY A 79 11.85 4.40 -1.79
CA GLY A 79 11.16 4.59 -3.06
C GLY A 79 12.06 5.20 -4.12
N MET A 80 11.48 5.42 -5.30
CA MET A 80 12.17 5.99 -6.47
C MET A 80 13.49 5.31 -6.84
N THR A 81 13.60 4.00 -6.58
CA THR A 81 14.69 3.19 -7.09
C THR A 81 14.78 3.41 -8.61
N PRO A 82 15.94 3.84 -9.14
CA PRO A 82 16.07 4.12 -10.56
C PRO A 82 15.71 2.90 -11.41
N LEU A 83 14.85 3.09 -12.40
CA LEU A 83 14.63 2.11 -13.45
C LEU A 83 15.70 2.35 -14.52
N LEU A 84 16.64 1.41 -14.63
CA LEU A 84 17.71 1.46 -15.62
C LEU A 84 17.31 0.63 -16.83
N GLU A 85 17.50 1.17 -18.02
CA GLU A 85 17.37 0.41 -19.25
C GLU A 85 18.43 -0.70 -19.29
N ILE A 86 18.02 -1.90 -19.70
CA ILE A 86 18.94 -3.00 -19.91
C ILE A 86 19.79 -2.72 -21.15
N GLY A 87 21.10 -2.56 -20.98
CA GLY A 87 22.02 -2.35 -22.10
C GLY A 87 22.19 -3.59 -22.99
N GLU A 88 22.79 -3.41 -24.17
CA GLU A 88 22.98 -4.44 -25.21
C GLU A 88 23.82 -5.68 -24.77
N PHE A 89 24.39 -5.68 -23.57
CA PHE A 89 25.31 -6.73 -23.11
C PHE A 89 24.64 -8.06 -22.74
N ILE A 90 23.30 -8.13 -22.68
CA ILE A 90 22.56 -9.34 -22.26
C ILE A 90 22.03 -10.17 -23.45
N THR A 91 22.11 -9.66 -24.70
CA THR A 91 21.58 -10.35 -25.90
C THR A 91 22.64 -11.10 -26.72
N LYS A 92 23.93 -10.98 -26.42
CA LYS A 92 24.97 -11.83 -27.05
C LYS A 92 25.05 -13.18 -26.34
N ARG A 93 24.14 -14.09 -26.71
CA ARG A 93 24.40 -15.53 -26.65
C ARG A 93 25.22 -15.97 -27.85
#